data_AF-A0A7W9TIS3-F1
#
_entry.id   AF-A0A7W9TIS3-F1
#
_cell.length_a   1.000
_cell.length_b   1.000
_cell.length_c   1.000
_cell.angle_alpha   90.00
_cell.angle_beta   90.00
_cell.angle_gamma   90.00
#
_symmetry.space_group_name_H-M   'P 1'
#
loop_
_entity.id
_entity.type
_entity.pdbx_description
1 polymer ?
#
loop_
_entity_poly.entity_id
_entity_poly.type
_entity_poly.pdbx_seq_one_letter_code
_entity_poly.pdbx_strand_id
1 'polypeptide(L)'
;MEVARHERLIAKGGCRLELDHYLEALIRKPGAFPGATALEQARSAGKFTPVHDAWWTAAVKAHGDTEGTQALIEVLLMARHIPHEHLVAGLATALRAGALTADAVALEARKAAPTEDEPAPATSSALATGQPPATVTFLHEWKLNHLPPDTRPLPSVTPYDQLLRRRASGGDHREGEVQ
;
A
#
# COMPACT_ATOMS: atom_id res chain seq x y z
N MET A 1 -5.89 16.99 18.15
CA MET A 1 -5.41 17.10 16.75
C MET A 1 -4.38 18.22 16.72
N GLU A 2 -3.10 17.87 16.74
CA GLU A 2 -2.01 18.87 16.74
C GLU A 2 -1.66 19.22 15.29
N VAL A 3 -1.87 20.48 14.91
CA VAL A 3 -1.89 20.95 13.51
C VAL A 3 -0.47 21.31 13.02
N ALA A 4 0.48 20.39 13.19
CA ALA A 4 1.90 20.49 12.85
C ALA A 4 2.79 21.32 13.82
N ARG A 5 3.82 20.65 14.36
CA ARG A 5 4.93 21.27 15.10
C ARG A 5 5.95 21.80 14.10
N HIS A 6 6.15 23.11 14.07
CA HIS A 6 7.21 23.74 13.28
C HIS A 6 8.30 24.29 14.21
N GLU A 7 9.56 23.98 13.91
CA GLU A 7 10.71 24.52 14.62
C GLU A 7 10.79 26.05 14.45
N ARG A 8 11.05 26.78 15.55
CA ARG A 8 11.12 28.24 15.51
C ARG A 8 12.47 28.67 14.94
N LEU A 9 12.44 29.26 13.74
CA LEU A 9 13.63 29.85 13.14
C LEU A 9 13.94 31.19 13.82
N ILE A 10 15.17 31.35 14.31
CA ILE A 10 15.62 32.52 15.10
C ILE A 10 16.10 33.67 14.20
N ALA A 11 16.37 33.40 12.92
CA ALA A 11 16.89 34.37 11.95
C ALA A 11 15.79 35.00 11.07
N LYS A 12 15.94 36.31 10.79
CA LYS A 12 15.08 37.04 9.86
C LYS A 12 15.31 36.53 8.43
N GLY A 13 14.27 36.03 7.78
CA GLY A 13 14.33 35.49 6.41
C GLY A 13 14.61 33.98 6.30
N GLY A 14 14.64 33.23 7.41
CA GLY A 14 14.77 31.78 7.37
C GLY A 14 13.50 31.09 6.82
N CYS A 15 13.66 30.17 5.88
CA CYS A 15 12.60 29.29 5.38
C CYS A 15 12.91 27.84 5.72
N ARG A 16 11.99 27.15 6.41
CA ARG A 16 12.05 25.70 6.63
C ARG A 16 10.97 25.06 5.76
N LEU A 17 11.41 24.32 4.76
CA LEU A 17 10.56 23.58 3.84
C LEU A 17 10.67 22.10 4.17
N GLU A 18 9.53 21.43 4.17
CA GLU A 18 9.45 20.00 4.41
C GLU A 18 9.10 19.34 3.07
N LEU A 19 9.95 18.43 2.60
CA LEU A 19 9.88 17.91 1.23
C LEU A 19 8.55 17.20 0.94
N ASP A 20 8.00 16.45 1.91
CA ASP A 20 6.76 15.70 1.75
C ASP A 20 5.57 16.60 1.36
N HIS A 21 5.53 17.84 1.86
CA HIS A 21 4.48 18.81 1.54
C HIS A 21 4.47 19.25 0.07
N TYR A 22 5.61 19.13 -0.63
CA TYR A 22 5.75 19.55 -2.03
C TYR A 22 5.60 18.39 -3.02
N LEU A 23 5.62 17.14 -2.56
CA LEU A 23 5.59 15.97 -3.45
C LEU A 23 4.30 15.90 -4.29
N GLU A 24 3.15 16.29 -3.75
CA GLU A 24 1.88 16.29 -4.50
C GLU A 24 1.83 17.33 -5.64
N ALA A 25 2.60 18.42 -5.52
CA ALA A 25 2.78 19.37 -6.60
C ALA A 25 3.82 18.85 -7.61
N LEU A 26 4.90 18.24 -7.11
CA LEU A 26 6.01 17.75 -7.92
C LEU A 26 5.62 16.53 -8.75
N ILE A 27 4.69 15.68 -8.31
CA ILE A 27 4.22 14.54 -9.12
C ILE A 27 3.50 15.00 -10.40
N ARG A 28 2.86 16.18 -10.38
CA ARG A 28 2.23 16.78 -11.58
C ARG A 28 3.24 17.41 -12.52
N LYS A 29 4.42 17.80 -12.01
CA LYS A 29 5.50 18.44 -12.77
C LYS A 29 6.87 17.94 -12.27
N PRO A 30 7.25 16.70 -12.62
CA PRO A 30 8.43 16.05 -12.05
C PRO A 30 9.75 16.77 -12.39
N GLY A 31 9.83 17.45 -13.54
CA GLY A 31 11.03 18.22 -13.93
C GLY A 31 11.40 19.39 -13.01
N ALA A 32 10.54 19.78 -12.07
CA ALA A 32 10.88 20.78 -11.05
C ALA A 32 11.60 20.18 -9.82
N PHE A 33 11.60 18.85 -9.68
CA PHE A 33 12.16 18.16 -8.53
C PHE A 33 13.68 18.36 -8.34
N PRO A 34 14.54 18.28 -9.38
CA PRO A 34 15.99 18.45 -9.21
C PRO A 34 16.40 19.83 -8.64
N GLY A 35 15.62 20.87 -8.94
CA GLY A 35 15.86 22.25 -8.50
C GLY A 35 15.08 22.67 -7.25
N ALA A 36 14.37 21.75 -6.60
CA ALA A 36 13.53 22.09 -5.46
C ALA A 36 14.35 22.43 -4.22
N THR A 37 14.18 23.62 -3.66
CA THR A 37 14.83 24.02 -2.38
C THR A 37 14.45 23.08 -1.24
N ALA A 38 13.24 22.52 -1.25
CA ALA A 38 12.82 21.53 -0.25
C ALA A 38 13.66 20.23 -0.31
N LEU A 39 14.13 19.84 -1.51
CA LEU A 39 15.01 18.68 -1.68
C LEU A 39 16.41 18.96 -1.11
N GLU A 40 16.96 20.14 -1.37
CA GLU A 40 18.24 20.58 -0.81
C GLU A 40 18.21 20.60 0.73
N GLN A 41 17.11 21.11 1.31
CA GLN A 41 16.90 21.08 2.75
C GLN A 41 16.73 19.65 3.29
N ALA A 42 16.07 18.76 2.55
CA ALA A 42 15.94 17.35 2.93
C ALA A 42 17.27 16.60 2.90
N ARG A 43 18.15 16.88 1.93
CA ARG A 43 19.53 16.37 1.90
C ARG A 43 20.33 16.88 3.09
N SER A 44 20.27 18.18 3.34
CA SER A 44 20.98 18.82 4.47
C SER A 44 20.50 18.29 5.83
N ALA A 45 19.21 17.93 5.93
CA ALA A 45 18.62 17.31 7.12
C ALA A 45 18.84 15.79 7.21
N GLY A 46 19.51 15.16 6.24
CA GLY A 46 19.75 13.71 6.21
C GLY A 46 18.52 12.85 5.91
N LYS A 47 17.35 13.46 5.64
CA LYS A 47 16.13 12.74 5.27
C LYS A 47 16.21 12.16 3.86
N PHE A 48 16.96 12.80 2.98
CA PHE A 48 17.23 12.31 1.63
C PHE A 48 18.65 11.73 1.60
N THR A 49 18.73 10.39 1.64
CA THR A 49 20.01 9.68 1.76
C THR A 49 20.66 9.42 0.39
N PRO A 50 21.97 9.12 0.34
CA PRO A 50 22.65 8.78 -0.92
C PRO A 50 22.04 7.57 -1.66
N VAL A 51 21.32 6.69 -0.96
CA VAL A 51 20.60 5.57 -1.58
C VAL A 51 19.46 6.09 -2.46
N HIS A 52 18.78 7.17 -2.05
CA HIS A 52 17.77 7.86 -2.87
C HIS A 52 18.38 8.42 -4.15
N ASP A 53 19.51 9.12 -4.06
CA ASP A 53 20.21 9.66 -5.24
C ASP A 53 20.68 8.53 -6.18
N ALA A 54 21.23 7.45 -5.64
CA ALA A 54 21.72 6.33 -6.43
C ALA A 54 20.59 5.60 -7.18
N TRP A 55 19.48 5.31 -6.48
CA TRP A 55 18.32 4.67 -7.10
C TRP A 55 17.66 5.59 -8.11
N TRP A 56 17.53 6.87 -7.81
CA TRP A 56 16.96 7.86 -8.73
C TRP A 56 17.78 8.01 -10.00
N THR A 57 19.10 8.09 -9.89
CA THR A 57 20.00 8.13 -11.05
C THR A 57 19.83 6.88 -11.92
N ALA A 58 19.68 5.70 -11.31
CA ALA A 58 19.44 4.46 -12.04
C ALA A 58 18.06 4.47 -12.73
N ALA A 59 17.01 4.92 -12.03
CA ALA A 59 15.66 5.03 -12.56
C ALA A 59 15.58 6.00 -13.75
N VAL A 60 16.21 7.19 -13.64
CA VAL A 60 16.32 8.17 -14.73
C VAL A 60 17.05 7.58 -15.93
N LYS A 61 18.13 6.82 -15.70
CA LYS A 61 18.87 6.15 -16.78
C LYS A 61 18.03 5.09 -17.50
N ALA A 62 17.15 4.36 -16.78
CA ALA A 62 16.35 3.28 -17.35
C ALA A 62 15.05 3.74 -17.99
N HIS A 63 14.37 4.72 -17.39
CA HIS A 63 13.00 5.13 -17.76
C HIS A 63 12.95 6.54 -18.38
N GLY A 64 14.04 7.29 -18.35
CA GLY A 64 14.09 8.69 -18.75
C GLY A 64 13.85 9.64 -17.57
N ASP A 65 14.12 10.92 -17.80
CA ASP A 65 14.13 11.94 -16.73
C ASP A 65 12.75 12.11 -16.05
N THR A 66 11.70 12.26 -16.86
CA THR A 66 10.31 12.45 -16.36
C THR A 66 9.83 11.24 -15.56
N GLU A 67 9.86 10.05 -16.16
CA GLU A 67 9.33 8.82 -15.55
C GLU A 67 10.19 8.37 -14.36
N GLY A 68 11.52 8.45 -14.47
CA GLY A 68 12.42 8.10 -13.38
C GLY A 68 12.27 9.02 -12.16
N THR A 69 12.06 10.31 -12.40
CA THR A 69 11.78 11.28 -11.33
C THR A 69 10.39 11.12 -10.75
N GLN A 70 9.39 10.83 -11.57
CA GLN A 70 8.05 10.50 -11.09
C GLN A 70 8.07 9.25 -10.19
N ALA A 71 8.76 8.19 -10.61
CA ALA A 71 8.91 6.97 -9.81
C ALA A 71 9.60 7.25 -8.45
N LEU A 72 10.62 8.12 -8.42
CA LEU A 72 11.21 8.54 -7.14
C LEU A 72 10.19 9.30 -6.27
N ILE A 73 9.42 10.23 -6.85
CA ILE A 73 8.41 10.99 -6.11
C ILE A 73 7.34 10.07 -5.53
N GLU A 74 6.91 9.05 -6.27
CA GLU A 74 5.99 8.02 -5.79
C GLU A 74 6.57 7.24 -4.61
N VAL A 75 7.85 6.83 -4.68
CA VAL A 75 8.55 6.20 -3.55
C VAL A 75 8.59 7.13 -2.33
N LEU A 76 8.91 8.41 -2.51
CA LEU A 76 8.97 9.37 -1.42
C LEU A 76 7.60 9.58 -0.76
N LEU A 77 6.51 9.56 -1.53
CA LEU A 77 5.14 9.62 -1.00
C LEU A 77 4.79 8.40 -0.14
N MET A 78 5.37 7.22 -0.42
CA MET A 78 5.17 6.02 0.42
C MET A 78 5.75 6.18 1.83
N ALA A 79 6.71 7.08 2.03
CA ALA A 79 7.30 7.37 3.34
C ALA A 79 6.27 7.88 4.38
N ARG A 80 5.06 8.28 3.94
CA ARG A 80 3.94 8.64 4.83
C ARG A 80 3.38 7.45 5.62
N HIS A 81 3.51 6.24 5.06
CA HIS A 81 2.92 5.02 5.61
C HIS A 81 3.96 3.97 5.97
N ILE A 82 5.22 4.18 5.59
CA ILE A 82 6.31 3.25 5.80
C ILE A 82 7.42 3.97 6.59
N PRO A 83 7.90 3.38 7.71
CA PRO A 83 9.07 3.89 8.43
C PRO A 83 10.26 4.13 7.50
N HIS A 84 10.96 5.24 7.70
CA HIS A 84 12.05 5.67 6.81
C HIS A 84 13.16 4.61 6.67
N GLU A 85 13.47 3.88 7.75
CA GLU A 85 14.46 2.81 7.75
C GLU A 85 14.10 1.65 6.78
N HIS A 86 12.83 1.25 6.76
CA HIS A 86 12.35 0.20 5.85
C HIS A 86 12.33 0.69 4.41
N LEU A 87 12.01 1.96 4.18
CA LEU A 87 12.08 2.55 2.85
C LEU A 87 13.51 2.57 2.32
N VAL A 88 14.49 3.00 3.13
CA VAL A 88 15.91 3.00 2.73
C VAL A 88 16.41 1.57 2.48
N ALA A 89 16.03 0.60 3.31
CA ALA A 89 16.36 -0.81 3.11
C ALA A 89 15.72 -1.39 1.82
N GLY A 90 14.46 -1.07 1.58
CA GLY A 90 13.72 -1.45 0.37
C GLY A 90 14.36 -0.87 -0.89
N LEU A 91 14.72 0.42 -0.85
CA LEU A 91 15.36 1.12 -1.95
C LEU A 91 16.75 0.54 -2.28
N ALA A 92 17.56 0.25 -1.25
CA ALA A 92 18.87 -0.39 -1.42
C ALA A 92 18.73 -1.79 -2.02
N THR A 93 17.70 -2.54 -1.63
CA THR A 93 17.46 -3.90 -2.11
C THR A 93 16.94 -3.91 -3.55
N ALA A 94 15.99 -3.04 -3.87
CA ALA A 94 15.49 -2.84 -5.23
C ALA A 94 16.63 -2.39 -6.17
N LEU A 95 17.50 -1.48 -5.72
CA LEU A 95 18.68 -1.06 -6.47
C LEU A 95 19.63 -2.23 -6.79
N ARG A 96 19.94 -3.07 -5.80
CA ARG A 96 20.78 -4.27 -6.00
C ARG A 96 20.14 -5.27 -6.96
N ALA A 97 18.82 -5.40 -6.94
CA ALA A 97 18.08 -6.27 -7.84
C ALA A 97 17.91 -5.68 -9.25
N GLY A 98 18.24 -4.39 -9.46
CA GLY A 98 17.97 -3.67 -10.71
C GLY A 98 16.48 -3.39 -10.94
N ALA A 99 15.66 -3.48 -9.90
CA ALA A 99 14.23 -3.19 -9.96
C ALA A 99 13.99 -1.70 -9.75
N LEU A 100 13.74 -0.98 -10.84
CA LEU A 100 13.68 0.48 -10.89
C LEU A 100 12.24 1.02 -10.95
N THR A 101 11.30 0.30 -10.33
CA THR A 101 9.89 0.70 -10.21
C THR A 101 9.52 0.98 -8.75
N ALA A 102 8.58 1.90 -8.53
CA ALA A 102 8.12 2.25 -7.19
C ALA A 102 7.48 1.05 -6.47
N ASP A 103 6.74 0.21 -7.19
CA ASP A 103 6.13 -1.01 -6.64
C ASP A 103 7.15 -2.02 -6.12
N ALA A 104 8.29 -2.17 -6.80
CA ALA A 104 9.35 -3.05 -6.34
C ALA A 104 9.98 -2.54 -5.04
N VAL A 105 10.18 -1.22 -4.93
CA VAL A 105 10.65 -0.59 -3.68
C VAL A 105 9.61 -0.79 -2.57
N ALA A 106 8.32 -0.62 -2.86
CA ALA A 106 7.24 -0.84 -1.90
C ALA A 106 7.23 -2.29 -1.38
N LEU A 107 7.41 -3.26 -2.27
CA LEU A 107 7.48 -4.68 -1.93
C LEU A 107 8.66 -4.97 -1.01
N GLU A 108 9.85 -4.50 -1.36
CA GLU A 108 11.06 -4.73 -0.57
C GLU A 108 11.01 -3.98 0.78
N ALA A 109 10.43 -2.79 0.83
CA ALA A 109 10.24 -2.05 2.07
C ALA A 109 9.25 -2.76 3.02
N ARG A 110 8.16 -3.34 2.49
CA ARG A 110 7.23 -4.15 3.29
C ARG A 110 7.88 -5.43 3.81
N LYS A 111 8.73 -6.08 3.01
CA LYS A 111 9.51 -7.26 3.44
C LYS A 111 10.52 -6.91 4.54
N ALA A 112 11.03 -5.69 4.56
CA ALA A 112 11.95 -5.20 5.57
C ALA A 112 11.26 -4.75 6.87
N ALA A 113 9.94 -4.53 6.84
CA ALA A 113 9.17 -4.24 8.04
C ALA A 113 9.11 -5.50 8.93
N PRO A 114 9.41 -5.41 10.23
CA PRO A 114 9.26 -6.53 11.12
C PRO A 114 7.79 -6.96 11.12
N THR A 115 7.54 -8.22 10.81
CA THR A 115 6.25 -8.84 11.02
C THR A 115 6.00 -8.86 12.53
N GLU A 116 5.26 -7.89 13.06
CA GLU A 116 4.91 -7.83 14.48
C GLU A 116 3.89 -8.92 14.91
N ASP A 117 3.65 -9.92 14.05
CA ASP A 117 2.72 -11.04 14.27
C ASP A 117 3.22 -12.36 13.63
N GLU A 118 4.48 -12.75 13.90
CA GLU A 118 4.91 -14.14 13.64
C GLU A 118 5.93 -14.62 14.68
N PRO A 119 5.69 -15.76 15.37
CA PRO A 119 6.70 -16.39 16.19
C PRO A 119 7.82 -16.91 15.30
N ALA A 120 8.99 -16.27 15.38
CA ALA A 120 10.31 -16.68 14.89
C ALA A 120 10.34 -17.91 13.95
N PRO A 121 10.62 -17.76 12.64
CA PRO A 121 11.04 -18.91 11.86
C PRO A 121 12.46 -19.26 12.30
N ALA A 122 12.60 -20.49 12.81
CA ALA A 122 13.87 -21.12 13.06
C ALA A 122 14.79 -20.94 11.83
N THR A 123 16.04 -20.58 12.12
CA THR A 123 17.19 -20.70 11.22
C THR A 123 17.12 -21.97 10.38
N SER A 124 16.76 -21.84 9.11
CA SER A 124 16.90 -22.93 8.14
C SER A 124 18.25 -22.78 7.45
N SER A 125 19.30 -23.15 8.17
CA SER A 125 20.55 -23.58 7.57
C SER A 125 20.48 -25.09 7.43
N ALA A 126 20.20 -25.57 6.22
CA ALA A 126 20.65 -26.88 5.76
C ALA A 126 20.47 -26.98 4.25
N LEU A 127 21.60 -27.15 3.55
CA LEU A 127 21.61 -27.83 2.28
C LEU A 127 20.92 -29.20 2.45
N ALA A 128 19.76 -29.39 1.83
CA ALA A 128 19.14 -30.70 1.69
C ALA A 128 18.76 -30.90 0.22
N THR A 129 19.58 -31.70 -0.45
CA THR A 129 19.38 -32.25 -1.78
C THR A 129 18.07 -33.05 -1.80
N GLY A 130 17.10 -32.62 -2.61
CA GLY A 130 15.86 -33.38 -2.85
C GLY A 130 14.58 -32.61 -2.57
N GLN A 131 14.32 -31.56 -3.35
CA GLN A 131 13.03 -30.86 -3.29
C GLN A 131 12.02 -31.61 -4.19
N PRO A 132 10.89 -32.12 -3.66
CA PRO A 132 9.77 -32.51 -4.52
C PRO A 132 9.26 -31.26 -5.26
N PRO A 133 8.61 -31.41 -6.43
CA PRO A 133 8.12 -30.26 -7.19
C PRO A 133 7.21 -29.43 -6.27
N ALA A 134 7.47 -28.12 -6.19
CA ALA A 134 6.68 -27.19 -5.41
C ALA A 134 5.23 -27.26 -5.88
N THR A 135 4.40 -28.03 -5.18
CA THR A 135 2.97 -28.11 -5.44
C THR A 135 2.38 -26.78 -4.99
N VAL A 136 1.99 -25.95 -5.95
CA VAL A 136 1.26 -24.71 -5.69
C VAL A 136 -0.09 -25.11 -5.10
N THR A 137 -0.21 -25.07 -3.78
CA THR A 137 -1.50 -25.20 -3.11
C THR A 137 -2.23 -23.89 -3.31
N PHE A 138 -3.39 -23.92 -3.94
CA PHE A 138 -4.19 -22.71 -4.03
C PHE A 138 -4.68 -22.33 -2.64
N LEU A 139 -4.61 -21.04 -2.30
CA LEU A 139 -5.05 -20.52 -1.00
C LEU A 139 -6.49 -20.94 -0.66
N HIS A 140 -7.35 -21.12 -1.66
CA HIS A 140 -8.73 -21.58 -1.46
C HIS A 140 -8.79 -23.03 -0.94
N GLU A 141 -8.00 -23.96 -1.49
CA GLU A 141 -7.94 -25.35 -1.04
C GLU A 141 -7.41 -25.46 0.40
N TRP A 142 -6.33 -24.74 0.69
CA TRP A 142 -5.79 -24.68 2.05
C TRP A 142 -6.84 -24.15 3.02
N LYS A 143 -7.50 -23.04 2.66
CA LYS A 143 -8.54 -22.44 3.49
C LYS A 143 -9.67 -23.43 3.76
N LEU A 144 -10.21 -24.10 2.74
CA LEU A 144 -11.28 -25.10 2.93
C LEU A 144 -10.88 -26.26 3.85
N ASN A 145 -9.63 -26.74 3.78
CA ASN A 145 -9.13 -27.82 4.64
C ASN A 145 -8.95 -27.40 6.12
N HIS A 146 -8.87 -26.10 6.39
CA HIS A 146 -8.66 -25.54 7.72
C HIS A 146 -9.87 -24.79 8.29
N LEU A 147 -11.04 -24.86 7.65
CA LEU A 147 -12.27 -24.30 8.21
C LEU A 147 -12.83 -25.20 9.33
N PRO A 148 -13.27 -24.62 10.47
CA PRO A 148 -14.02 -25.36 11.47
C PRO A 148 -15.36 -25.86 10.87
N PRO A 149 -15.92 -26.97 11.39
CA PRO A 149 -17.20 -27.50 10.93
C PRO A 149 -18.30 -26.43 10.99
N ASP A 150 -19.07 -26.25 9.92
CA ASP A 150 -20.19 -25.29 9.91
C ASP A 150 -21.33 -25.83 10.77
N THR A 151 -21.53 -25.26 11.95
CA THR A 151 -22.60 -25.63 12.89
C THR A 151 -23.83 -24.74 12.77
N ARG A 152 -23.89 -23.84 11.78
CA ARG A 152 -25.04 -22.94 11.63
C ARG A 152 -26.26 -23.73 11.13
N PRO A 153 -27.47 -23.45 11.65
CA PRO A 153 -28.68 -24.08 11.14
C PRO A 153 -28.93 -23.65 9.69
N LEU A 154 -29.48 -24.56 8.90
CA LEU A 154 -29.87 -24.27 7.51
C LEU A 154 -30.83 -23.08 7.46
N PRO A 155 -30.64 -22.14 6.53
CA PRO A 155 -31.56 -21.02 6.37
C PRO A 155 -32.95 -21.55 6.01
N SER A 156 -33.96 -21.08 6.74
CA SER A 156 -35.35 -21.48 6.56
C SER A 156 -36.06 -20.53 5.60
N VAL A 157 -36.71 -21.08 4.57
CA VAL A 157 -37.51 -20.30 3.61
C VAL A 157 -38.98 -20.12 4.03
N THR A 158 -39.42 -20.77 5.11
CA THR A 158 -40.78 -20.69 5.67
C THR A 158 -41.33 -19.27 5.86
N PRO A 159 -40.52 -18.24 6.21
CA PRO A 159 -41.01 -16.86 6.27
C PRO A 159 -41.52 -16.31 4.93
N TYR A 160 -40.99 -16.77 3.80
CA TYR A 160 -41.38 -16.30 2.47
C TYR A 160 -42.74 -16.87 2.02
N ASP A 161 -43.16 -18.04 2.54
CA ASP A 161 -44.47 -18.63 2.23
C ASP A 161 -45.64 -17.74 2.64
N GLN A 162 -45.42 -16.85 3.62
CA GLN A 162 -46.42 -15.88 4.07
C GLN A 162 -46.76 -14.84 2.99
N LEU A 163 -45.83 -14.56 2.07
CA LEU A 163 -46.02 -13.63 0.96
C LEU A 163 -46.94 -14.21 -0.12
N LEU A 164 -46.97 -15.55 -0.27
CA LEU A 164 -47.86 -16.24 -1.20
C LEU A 164 -49.32 -16.26 -0.70
N ARG A 165 -49.52 -16.30 0.63
CA ARG A 165 -50.86 -16.39 1.25
C ARG A 165 -51.58 -15.04 1.34
N ARG A 166 -50.86 -13.91 1.41
CA ARG A 166 -51.47 -12.57 1.51
C ARG A 166 -52.22 -12.13 0.24
N ARG A 167 -51.99 -12.75 -0.92
CA ARG A 167 -52.67 -12.40 -2.18
C ARG A 167 -54.04 -13.07 -2.36
N ALA A 168 -54.36 -14.12 -1.59
CA ALA A 168 -55.61 -14.86 -1.74
C ALA A 168 -56.82 -14.23 -1.01
N SER A 169 -56.62 -13.18 -0.20
CA SER A 169 -57.71 -12.50 0.53
C SER A 169 -58.17 -11.17 -0.11
N GLY A 170 -57.71 -10.86 -1.32
CA GLY A 170 -58.07 -9.65 -2.06
C GLY A 170 -59.13 -9.87 -3.15
N GLY A 171 -60.04 -10.82 -2.96
CA GLY A 171 -61.18 -11.03 -3.84
C GLY A 171 -62.45 -11.13 -3.01
N ASP A 172 -63.11 -10.01 -2.77
CA ASP A 172 -64.56 -10.01 -2.65
C ASP A 172 -65.17 -8.68 -3.12
N HIS A 173 -66.29 -8.83 -3.82
CA HIS A 173 -67.11 -7.90 -4.56
C HIS A 173 -67.68 -6.74 -3.72
N ARG A 174 -67.85 -5.56 -4.35
CA ARG A 174 -69.12 -4.83 -4.21
C ARG A 174 -69.46 -4.03 -5.47
N GLU A 175 -70.62 -4.36 -6.00
CA GLU A 175 -71.24 -3.92 -7.24
C GLU A 175 -71.82 -2.50 -7.13
N GLY A 176 -71.90 -1.82 -8.28
CA GLY A 176 -72.97 -0.88 -8.66
C GLY A 176 -73.11 0.46 -7.93
N GLU A 177 -72.91 1.58 -8.64
CA GLU A 177 -74.02 2.37 -9.19
C GLU A 177 -73.50 3.57 -10.00
N VAL A 178 -74.15 3.76 -11.14
CA VAL A 178 -74.05 4.87 -12.09
C VAL A 178 -74.94 6.03 -11.61
N GLN A 179 -74.46 7.26 -11.77
CA GLN A 179 -75.25 8.44 -12.16
C GLN A 179 -74.34 9.49 -12.78
#